data_AF-A0A4Q2X0T4-F1
#
_entry.id   AF-A0A4Q2X0T4-F1
#
_cell.length_a   1.000
_cell.length_b   1.000
_cell.length_c   1.000
_cell.angle_alpha   90.00
_cell.angle_beta   90.00
_cell.angle_gamma   90.00
#
_symmetry.space_group_name_H-M   'P 1'
#
loop_
_entity.id
_entity.type
_entity.pdbx_description
1 polymer ?
#
loop_
_entity_poly.entity_id
_entity_poly.type
_entity_poly.pdbx_seq_one_letter_code
_entity_poly.pdbx_strand_id
1 'polypeptide(L)'
;MVFPIQIPSDAPFTAEQRAWLNDFLNQVFSSLGQSAAASGPSVPVTVLYGSQTGTAEGLAKKLIKTLKKGNFAPEIHDLATYDRSRLASEKNVLIITSTYGDGEPPDSAAEFHAWLLNGSAPKLDGVSYSILALGDSSYPDFCKCGVEFDTRFAELGATCIHPRVDVDVDADGPYA
;
A
#
# COMPACT_ATOMS: atom_id res chain seq x y z
N MET A 1 -30.98 -0.38 -8.66
CA MET A 1 -32.26 0.20 -8.23
C MET A 1 -32.58 -0.37 -6.86
N VAL A 2 -32.68 0.48 -5.84
CA VAL A 2 -33.12 0.05 -4.50
C VAL A 2 -34.64 0.17 -4.48
N PHE A 3 -35.34 -0.93 -4.22
CA PHE A 3 -36.79 -0.91 -4.08
C PHE A 3 -37.13 -0.29 -2.71
N PRO A 4 -38.07 0.67 -2.64
CA PRO A 4 -38.45 1.28 -1.37
C PRO A 4 -39.05 0.22 -0.46
N ILE A 5 -38.59 0.19 0.79
CA ILE A 5 -39.15 -0.70 1.82
C ILE A 5 -40.53 -0.16 2.19
N GLN A 6 -41.53 -1.03 2.12
CA GLN A 6 -42.92 -0.75 2.46
C GLN A 6 -43.42 -1.79 3.47
N ILE A 7 -43.82 -1.32 4.64
CA ILE A 7 -44.47 -2.13 5.67
C ILE A 7 -45.88 -2.52 5.19
N PRO A 8 -46.24 -3.82 5.20
CA PRO A 8 -47.56 -4.27 4.76
C PRO A 8 -48.70 -3.71 5.62
N SER A 9 -49.90 -3.62 5.04
CA SER A 9 -51.10 -3.05 5.69
C SER A 9 -51.60 -3.84 6.90
N ASP A 10 -51.31 -5.15 6.94
CA ASP A 10 -51.67 -6.06 8.03
C ASP A 10 -50.69 -6.03 9.21
N ALA A 11 -49.64 -5.21 9.15
CA ALA A 11 -48.74 -5.04 10.28
C ALA A 11 -49.48 -4.38 11.46
N PRO A 12 -49.19 -4.77 12.72
CA PRO A 12 -49.89 -4.28 13.91
C PRO A 12 -49.49 -2.85 14.31
N PHE A 13 -49.61 -1.92 13.37
CA PHE A 13 -49.21 -0.51 13.48
C PHE A 13 -50.28 0.39 12.87
N THR A 14 -50.48 1.57 13.48
CA THR A 14 -51.38 2.58 12.92
C THR A 14 -50.84 3.11 11.58
N ALA A 15 -51.70 3.77 10.79
CA ALA A 15 -51.29 4.32 9.50
C ALA A 15 -50.15 5.35 9.63
N GLU A 16 -50.19 6.17 10.67
CA GLU A 16 -49.15 7.17 10.96
C GLU A 16 -47.82 6.52 11.38
N GLN A 17 -47.87 5.45 12.20
CA GLN A 17 -46.69 4.68 12.59
C GLN A 17 -46.05 3.98 11.39
N ARG A 18 -46.86 3.45 10.46
CA ARG A 18 -46.37 2.82 9.22
C ARG A 18 -45.72 3.84 8.30
N ALA A 19 -46.30 5.04 8.15
CA ALA A 19 -45.71 6.11 7.36
C ALA A 19 -44.36 6.55 7.91
N TRP A 20 -44.27 6.77 9.23
CA TRP A 20 -43.01 7.09 9.91
C TRP A 20 -41.96 5.97 9.76
N LEU A 21 -42.37 4.71 9.93
CA LEU A 21 -41.45 3.56 9.86
C LEU A 21 -40.94 3.33 8.43
N ASN A 22 -41.78 3.52 7.41
CA ASN A 22 -41.34 3.48 6.02
C ASN A 22 -40.29 4.55 5.73
N ASP A 23 -40.50 5.79 6.20
CA ASP A 23 -39.55 6.88 5.99
C ASP A 23 -38.23 6.61 6.72
N PHE A 24 -38.30 6.23 8.00
CA PHE A 24 -37.14 5.87 8.82
C PHE A 24 -36.33 4.72 8.20
N LEU A 25 -36.98 3.63 7.80
CA LEU A 25 -36.29 2.50 7.18
C LEU A 25 -35.66 2.90 5.84
N ASN A 26 -36.38 3.62 4.97
CA ASN A 26 -35.80 4.06 3.71
C ASN A 26 -34.61 5.02 3.90
N GLN A 27 -34.64 5.89 4.93
CA GLN A 27 -33.52 6.75 5.29
C GLN A 27 -32.32 5.95 5.83
N VAL A 28 -32.55 5.03 6.76
CA VAL A 28 -31.52 4.16 7.34
C VAL A 28 -30.90 3.26 6.26
N PHE A 29 -31.71 2.58 5.44
CA PHE A 29 -31.19 1.73 4.37
C PHE A 29 -30.48 2.51 3.25
N SER A 30 -30.90 3.75 2.98
CA SER A 30 -30.15 4.65 2.09
C SER A 30 -28.79 5.05 2.67
N SER A 31 -28.69 5.18 4.00
CA SER A 31 -27.43 5.47 4.69
C SER A 31 -26.50 4.24 4.80
N LEU A 32 -27.06 3.04 4.92
CA LEU A 32 -26.30 1.78 5.02
C LEU A 32 -25.68 1.33 3.68
N GLY A 33 -26.14 1.89 2.55
CA GLY A 33 -25.55 1.66 1.22
C GLY A 33 -24.54 2.72 0.77
N GLN A 34 -24.43 3.84 1.50
CA GLN A 34 -23.35 4.80 1.32
C GLN A 34 -22.18 4.35 2.19
N SER A 35 -21.26 3.57 1.61
CA SER A 35 -19.88 3.57 2.09
C SER A 35 -19.46 5.03 2.11
N ALA A 36 -19.33 5.60 3.31
CA ALA A 36 -18.88 6.97 3.46
C ALA A 36 -17.54 7.08 2.73
N ALA A 37 -17.54 7.71 1.56
CA ALA A 37 -16.31 8.13 0.92
C ALA A 37 -15.60 8.96 1.99
N ALA A 38 -14.48 8.44 2.48
CA ALA A 38 -13.77 9.00 3.61
C ALA A 38 -13.56 10.50 3.36
N SER A 39 -14.29 11.33 4.10
CA SER A 39 -14.44 12.76 3.78
C SER A 39 -13.27 13.60 4.31
N GLY A 40 -12.10 12.98 4.47
CA GLY A 40 -10.86 13.62 4.91
C GLY A 40 -9.86 13.74 3.76
N PRO A 41 -8.83 14.60 3.90
CA PRO A 41 -7.76 14.69 2.91
C PRO A 41 -7.17 13.29 2.66
N SER A 42 -6.92 12.98 1.39
CA SER A 42 -6.34 11.70 0.99
C SER A 42 -4.93 11.55 1.57
N VAL A 43 -4.61 10.35 2.05
CA VAL A 43 -3.31 10.06 2.65
C VAL A 43 -2.28 9.82 1.52
N PRO A 44 -1.21 10.63 1.40
CA PRO A 44 -0.20 10.45 0.36
C PRO A 44 0.61 9.17 0.61
N VAL A 45 0.82 8.38 -0.44
CA VAL A 45 1.62 7.14 -0.39
C VAL A 45 2.50 7.07 -1.62
N THR A 46 3.80 6.90 -1.43
CA THR A 46 4.79 6.79 -2.50
C THR A 46 5.22 5.35 -2.60
N VAL A 47 4.87 4.68 -3.70
CA VAL A 47 5.24 3.30 -3.97
C VAL A 47 6.46 3.30 -4.90
N LEU A 48 7.58 2.80 -4.39
CA LEU A 48 8.82 2.66 -5.13
C LEU A 48 9.01 1.19 -5.51
N TYR A 49 9.50 0.92 -6.71
CA TYR A 49 9.85 -0.45 -7.10
C TYR A 49 11.22 -0.58 -7.74
N GLY A 50 11.88 -1.69 -7.45
CA GLY A 50 13.11 -2.17 -8.08
C GLY A 50 12.88 -3.56 -8.67
N SER A 51 13.06 -3.70 -9.98
CA SER A 51 12.64 -4.90 -10.72
C SER A 51 13.59 -5.17 -11.89
N GLN A 52 13.99 -6.42 -12.09
CA GLN A 52 14.74 -6.83 -13.29
C GLN A 52 13.81 -7.44 -14.36
N THR A 53 12.90 -8.33 -13.97
CA THR A 53 12.03 -9.09 -14.89
C THR A 53 10.57 -8.62 -14.90
N GLY A 54 10.24 -7.59 -14.11
CA GLY A 54 8.91 -6.98 -14.07
C GLY A 54 8.00 -7.46 -12.93
N THR A 55 8.40 -8.47 -12.13
CA THR A 55 7.57 -9.00 -11.03
C THR A 55 7.24 -7.94 -9.97
N ALA A 56 8.26 -7.23 -9.47
CA ALA A 56 8.08 -6.17 -8.47
C ALA A 56 7.26 -4.99 -9.02
N GLU A 57 7.45 -4.62 -10.29
CA GLU A 57 6.65 -3.60 -10.98
C GLU A 57 5.16 -4.02 -11.06
N GLY A 58 4.90 -5.28 -11.41
CA GLY A 58 3.54 -5.84 -11.47
C GLY A 58 2.84 -5.77 -10.11
N LEU A 59 3.54 -6.15 -9.03
CA LEU A 59 3.04 -6.05 -7.66
C LEU A 59 2.80 -4.59 -7.24
N ALA A 60 3.71 -3.68 -7.57
CA ALA A 60 3.54 -2.25 -7.29
C ALA A 60 2.29 -1.70 -8.00
N LYS A 61 2.07 -2.04 -9.27
CA LYS A 61 0.85 -1.66 -10.00
C LYS A 61 -0.42 -2.25 -9.37
N LYS A 62 -0.38 -3.50 -8.88
CA LYS A 62 -1.51 -4.10 -8.12
C LYS A 62 -1.77 -3.33 -6.82
N LEU A 63 -0.72 -3.00 -6.06
CA LEU A 63 -0.81 -2.24 -4.81
C LEU A 63 -1.43 -0.87 -5.02
N ILE A 64 -1.01 -0.12 -6.06
CA ILE A 64 -1.62 1.18 -6.40
C ILE A 64 -3.13 1.05 -6.65
N LYS A 65 -3.57 0.03 -7.39
CA LYS A 65 -5.00 -0.20 -7.64
C LYS A 65 -5.76 -0.47 -6.34
N THR A 66 -5.15 -1.17 -5.39
CA THR A 66 -5.76 -1.42 -4.07
C THR A 66 -5.82 -0.15 -3.24
N LEU A 67 -4.73 0.62 -3.16
CA LEU A 67 -4.69 1.89 -2.42
C LEU A 67 -5.71 2.90 -2.95
N LYS A 68 -5.89 2.98 -4.28
CA LYS A 68 -6.89 3.85 -4.92
C LYS A 68 -8.36 3.49 -4.60
N LYS A 69 -8.63 2.28 -4.08
CA LYS A 69 -9.97 1.93 -3.59
C LYS A 69 -10.26 2.48 -2.20
N GLY A 70 -9.23 2.90 -1.46
CA GLY A 70 -9.34 3.53 -0.15
C GLY A 70 -9.15 5.06 -0.22
N ASN A 71 -8.89 5.68 0.93
CA ASN A 71 -8.67 7.12 1.04
C ASN A 71 -7.19 7.53 0.88
N PHE A 72 -6.51 6.96 -0.11
CA PHE A 72 -5.10 7.22 -0.36
C PHE A 72 -4.91 8.01 -1.67
N ALA A 73 -3.86 8.81 -1.73
CA ALA A 73 -3.36 9.43 -2.95
C ALA A 73 -2.02 8.78 -3.32
N PRO A 74 -2.03 7.58 -3.92
CA PRO A 74 -0.81 6.85 -4.16
C PRO A 74 -0.13 7.27 -5.47
N GLU A 75 1.18 7.49 -5.42
CA GLU A 75 2.07 7.66 -6.57
C GLU A 75 2.96 6.41 -6.73
N ILE A 76 3.38 6.11 -7.95
CA ILE A 76 4.27 4.98 -8.26
C ILE A 76 5.48 5.46 -9.04
N HIS A 77 6.68 5.04 -8.61
CA HIS A 77 7.93 5.38 -9.26
C HIS A 77 8.86 4.17 -9.38
N ASP A 78 9.54 4.08 -10.51
CA ASP A 78 10.72 3.23 -10.68
C ASP A 78 11.89 3.84 -9.90
N LEU A 79 12.58 3.04 -9.09
CA LEU A 79 13.76 3.48 -8.33
C LEU A 79 14.86 4.07 -9.23
N ALA A 80 14.93 3.68 -10.50
CA ALA A 80 15.92 4.18 -11.46
C ALA A 80 15.70 5.66 -11.78
N THR A 81 14.43 6.08 -11.82
CA THR A 81 14.01 7.44 -12.23
C THR A 81 13.48 8.28 -11.08
N TYR A 82 13.38 7.72 -9.89
CA TYR A 82 12.85 8.43 -8.72
C TYR A 82 13.77 9.58 -8.31
N ASP A 83 13.20 10.76 -8.11
CA ASP A 83 13.91 11.92 -7.58
C ASP A 83 14.16 11.74 -6.08
N ARG A 84 15.38 11.31 -5.77
CA ARG A 84 15.84 10.99 -4.40
C ARG A 84 15.79 12.19 -3.46
N SER A 85 15.78 13.42 -3.99
CA SER A 85 15.68 14.64 -3.16
C SER A 85 14.33 14.77 -2.46
N ARG A 86 13.28 14.10 -2.99
CA ARG A 86 11.94 14.08 -2.41
C ARG A 86 11.84 13.18 -1.18
N LEU A 87 12.75 12.21 -1.01
CA LEU A 87 12.60 11.10 -0.05
C LEU A 87 12.33 11.57 1.38
N ALA A 88 13.04 12.59 1.87
CA ALA A 88 12.87 13.12 3.22
C ALA A 88 11.56 13.92 3.43
N SER A 89 10.88 14.29 2.34
CA SER A 89 9.60 15.00 2.37
C SER A 89 8.39 14.07 2.23
N GLU A 90 8.63 12.80 1.87
CA GLU A 90 7.59 11.79 1.77
C GLU A 90 6.93 11.52 3.13
N LYS A 91 5.67 11.08 3.12
CA LYS A 91 4.96 10.70 4.36
C LYS A 91 4.92 9.21 4.57
N ASN A 92 4.50 8.47 3.54
CA ASN A 92 4.41 7.01 3.57
C ASN A 92 5.13 6.46 2.34
N VAL A 93 6.18 5.66 2.52
CA VAL A 93 6.98 5.06 1.46
C VAL A 93 6.84 3.55 1.51
N LEU A 94 6.38 2.94 0.42
CA LEU A 94 6.31 1.48 0.28
C LEU A 94 7.29 1.06 -0.79
N ILE A 95 8.25 0.19 -0.46
CA ILE A 95 9.24 -0.29 -1.43
C ILE A 95 8.97 -1.74 -1.77
N ILE A 96 8.94 -2.06 -3.07
CA ILE A 96 8.87 -3.43 -3.57
C ILE A 96 10.12 -3.69 -4.40
N THR A 97 11.04 -4.51 -3.92
CA THR A 97 12.28 -4.80 -4.65
C THR A 97 12.57 -6.28 -4.71
N SER A 98 13.13 -6.71 -5.83
CA SER A 98 13.79 -8.00 -5.96
C SER A 98 15.24 -7.97 -5.47
N THR A 99 15.85 -9.14 -5.34
CA THR A 99 17.30 -9.34 -5.15
C THR A 99 17.81 -10.22 -6.29
N TYR A 100 18.99 -9.94 -6.84
CA TYR A 100 19.58 -10.64 -7.99
C TYR A 100 21.00 -11.12 -7.73
N GLY A 101 21.40 -12.20 -8.40
CA GLY A 101 22.76 -12.75 -8.32
C GLY A 101 23.15 -13.13 -6.89
N ASP A 102 24.30 -12.66 -6.44
CA ASP A 102 24.87 -12.89 -5.10
C ASP A 102 24.36 -11.87 -4.07
N GLY A 103 23.09 -11.50 -4.17
CA GLY A 103 22.46 -10.57 -3.22
C GLY A 103 22.43 -9.10 -3.65
N GLU A 104 22.70 -8.82 -4.92
CA GLU A 104 22.74 -7.46 -5.47
C GLU A 104 21.31 -6.89 -5.68
N PRO A 105 21.16 -5.56 -5.65
CA PRO A 105 19.92 -4.92 -6.12
C PRO A 105 19.70 -5.19 -7.63
N PRO A 106 18.45 -5.18 -8.12
CA PRO A 106 18.18 -5.15 -9.55
C PRO A 106 18.77 -3.88 -10.18
N ASP A 107 19.03 -3.90 -11.50
CA ASP A 107 19.62 -2.76 -12.21
C ASP A 107 18.83 -1.46 -11.98
N SER A 108 17.50 -1.56 -11.95
CA SER A 108 16.60 -0.43 -11.70
C SER A 108 16.68 0.13 -10.26
N ALA A 109 17.25 -0.59 -9.30
CA ALA A 109 17.43 -0.11 -7.93
C ALA A 109 18.90 0.22 -7.61
N ALA A 110 19.86 -0.18 -8.44
CA ALA A 110 21.29 -0.16 -8.12
C ALA A 110 21.80 1.22 -7.68
N GLU A 111 21.50 2.27 -8.44
CA GLU A 111 21.98 3.61 -8.11
C GLU A 111 21.31 4.19 -6.85
N PHE A 112 20.01 3.94 -6.67
CA PHE A 112 19.29 4.38 -5.48
C PHE A 112 19.81 3.65 -4.24
N HIS A 113 20.01 2.33 -4.33
CA HIS A 113 20.57 1.49 -3.30
C HIS A 113 21.95 1.99 -2.87
N ALA A 114 22.87 2.17 -3.83
CA ALA A 114 24.21 2.68 -3.55
C ALA A 114 24.19 4.07 -2.88
N TRP A 115 23.33 4.97 -3.35
CA TRP A 115 23.17 6.30 -2.73
C TRP A 115 22.64 6.24 -1.30
N LEU A 116 21.68 5.34 -1.03
CA LEU A 116 21.09 5.21 0.30
C LEU A 116 22.10 4.65 1.31
N LEU A 117 22.89 3.65 0.90
CA LEU A 117 23.85 2.96 1.74
C LEU A 117 25.16 3.74 1.94
N ASN A 118 25.57 4.60 1.00
CA ASN A 118 26.86 5.30 1.08
C ASN A 118 26.94 6.44 2.12
N GLY A 119 25.87 6.71 2.87
CA GLY A 119 25.84 7.76 3.89
C GLY A 119 25.39 9.14 3.42
N SER A 120 25.13 9.34 2.12
CA SER A 120 24.72 10.64 1.57
C SER A 120 23.22 10.92 1.72
N ALA A 121 22.42 9.89 2.03
CA ALA A 121 21.00 10.06 2.23
C ALA A 121 20.69 10.92 3.47
N PRO A 122 19.71 11.84 3.39
CA PRO A 122 19.29 12.63 4.54
C PRO A 122 18.63 11.77 5.61
N LYS A 123 18.45 12.35 6.81
CA LYS A 123 17.56 11.76 7.82
C LYS A 123 16.12 11.70 7.29
N LEU A 124 15.42 10.65 7.68
CA LEU A 124 14.05 10.33 7.27
C LEU A 124 13.07 10.48 8.43
N ASP A 125 13.34 11.41 9.34
CA ASP A 125 12.48 11.70 10.47
C ASP A 125 11.07 12.09 9.99
N GLY A 126 10.06 11.34 10.43
CA GLY A 126 8.66 11.56 10.03
C GLY A 126 8.24 10.86 8.73
N VAL A 127 9.14 10.11 8.09
CA VAL A 127 8.80 9.18 7.00
C VAL A 127 8.37 7.84 7.60
N SER A 128 7.19 7.36 7.22
CA SER A 128 6.71 6.01 7.53
C SER A 128 7.04 5.07 6.37
N TYR A 129 7.48 3.84 6.65
CA TYR A 129 7.86 2.90 5.59
C TYR A 129 7.52 1.44 5.85
N SER A 130 7.45 0.67 4.77
CA SER A 130 7.36 -0.80 4.77
C SER A 130 7.98 -1.36 3.48
N ILE A 131 8.54 -2.57 3.55
CA ILE A 131 9.25 -3.19 2.42
C ILE A 131 8.66 -4.57 2.12
N LEU A 132 8.45 -4.82 0.83
CA LEU A 132 8.19 -6.15 0.27
C LEU A 132 9.41 -6.57 -0.54
N ALA A 133 10.14 -7.56 -0.04
CA ALA A 133 11.34 -8.07 -0.68
C ALA A 133 11.00 -9.35 -1.45
N LEU A 134 11.43 -9.43 -2.71
CA LEU A 134 11.33 -10.65 -3.51
C LEU A 134 12.73 -11.29 -3.60
N GLY A 135 12.80 -12.59 -3.37
CA GLY A 135 14.05 -13.34 -3.44
C GLY A 135 13.78 -14.82 -3.65
N ASP A 136 14.85 -15.60 -3.71
CA ASP A 136 14.83 -17.06 -3.83
C ASP A 136 15.62 -17.64 -2.66
N SER A 137 14.97 -18.44 -1.82
CA SER A 137 15.62 -19.01 -0.62
C SER A 137 16.67 -20.08 -0.94
N SER A 138 16.76 -20.52 -2.21
CA SER A 138 17.84 -21.38 -2.71
C SER A 138 19.19 -20.66 -2.78
N TYR A 139 19.18 -19.33 -2.72
CA TYR A 139 20.38 -18.50 -2.72
C TYR A 139 20.74 -18.07 -1.28
N PRO A 140 22.05 -17.95 -0.96
CA PRO A 140 22.50 -17.59 0.37
C PRO A 140 22.06 -16.18 0.79
N ASP A 141 22.01 -15.24 -0.14
CA ASP A 141 21.63 -13.84 0.08
C ASP A 141 20.12 -13.61 -0.16
N PHE A 142 19.28 -14.46 0.43
CA PHE A 142 17.82 -14.37 0.31
C PHE A 142 17.29 -12.99 0.72
N CYS A 143 16.59 -12.31 -0.20
CA CYS A 143 15.99 -10.99 -0.01
C CYS A 143 16.94 -9.87 0.45
N LYS A 144 18.26 -10.03 0.29
CA LYS A 144 19.28 -9.11 0.84
C LYS A 144 19.05 -7.64 0.49
N CYS A 145 18.71 -7.31 -0.75
CA CYS A 145 18.44 -5.92 -1.14
C CYS A 145 17.29 -5.30 -0.32
N GLY A 146 16.24 -6.08 -0.04
CA GLY A 146 15.14 -5.63 0.83
C GLY A 146 15.54 -5.51 2.29
N VAL A 147 16.42 -6.39 2.78
CA VAL A 147 17.00 -6.33 4.13
C VAL A 147 17.85 -5.06 4.31
N GLU A 148 18.65 -4.73 3.31
CA GLU A 148 19.52 -3.55 3.31
C GLU A 148 18.71 -2.25 3.27
N PHE A 149 17.64 -2.20 2.46
CA PHE A 149 16.70 -1.07 2.51
C PHE A 149 16.06 -0.91 3.88
N ASP A 150 15.59 -2.01 4.48
CA ASP A 150 14.90 -1.97 5.77
C ASP A 150 15.80 -1.47 6.88
N THR A 151 17.00 -2.05 6.96
CA THR A 151 18.04 -1.65 7.90
C THR A 151 18.36 -0.17 7.72
N ARG A 152 18.56 0.27 6.48
CA ARG A 152 19.01 1.63 6.21
C ARG A 152 17.93 2.68 6.46
N PHE A 153 16.67 2.39 6.15
CA PHE A 153 15.54 3.29 6.47
C PHE A 153 15.41 3.47 7.99
N ALA A 154 15.53 2.39 8.76
CA ALA A 154 15.51 2.45 10.22
C ALA A 154 16.68 3.28 10.78
N GLU A 155 17.91 3.08 10.30
CA GLU A 155 19.09 3.86 10.71
C GLU A 155 18.97 5.37 10.40
N LEU A 156 18.25 5.70 9.33
CA LEU A 156 17.99 7.08 8.93
C LEU A 156 16.84 7.74 9.73
N GLY A 157 16.15 7.00 10.59
CA GLY A 157 15.10 7.53 11.48
C GLY A 157 13.67 7.35 10.96
N ALA A 158 13.47 6.60 9.87
CA ALA A 158 12.13 6.30 9.38
C ALA A 158 11.38 5.35 10.32
N THR A 159 10.05 5.47 10.37
CA THR A 159 9.19 4.63 11.20
C THR A 159 8.66 3.44 10.40
N CYS A 160 9.00 2.23 10.82
CA CYS A 160 8.46 1.00 10.22
C CYS A 160 6.97 0.85 10.61
N ILE A 161 6.06 0.93 9.63
CA ILE A 161 4.60 0.81 9.86
C ILE A 161 4.09 -0.63 9.71
N HIS A 162 4.87 -1.47 9.02
CA HIS A 162 4.63 -2.90 8.91
C HIS A 162 5.98 -3.59 8.72
N PRO A 163 6.25 -4.72 9.42
CA PRO A 163 7.48 -5.46 9.25
C PRO A 163 7.75 -5.79 7.78
N ARG A 164 9.03 -5.81 7.39
CA ARG A 164 9.44 -6.30 6.07
C ARG A 164 8.87 -7.70 5.83
N VAL A 165 8.35 -7.92 4.63
CA VAL A 165 7.87 -9.23 4.19
C VAL A 165 8.80 -9.73 3.09
N ASP A 166 9.37 -10.90 3.33
CA ASP A 166 10.26 -11.59 2.39
C ASP A 166 9.43 -12.64 1.63
N VAL A 167 9.38 -12.54 0.31
CA VAL A 167 8.58 -13.40 -0.59
C VAL A 167 9.52 -14.24 -1.42
N ASP A 168 9.31 -15.55 -1.37
CA ASP A 168 10.02 -16.51 -2.19
C ASP A 168 9.38 -16.63 -3.59
N VAL A 169 10.19 -16.68 -4.65
CA VAL A 169 9.71 -16.87 -6.04
C VAL A 169 8.95 -18.18 -6.25
N ASP A 170 9.19 -19.21 -5.43
CA ASP A 170 8.48 -20.49 -5.49
C ASP A 170 7.21 -20.54 -4.61
N ALA A 171 6.93 -19.49 -3.84
CA ALA A 171 5.78 -19.51 -2.93
C ALA A 171 4.47 -19.12 -3.64
N ASP A 172 3.55 -20.07 -3.75
CA ASP A 172 2.08 -19.88 -3.79
C ASP A 172 1.57 -19.19 -2.50
N GLY A 173 2.17 -18.06 -2.14
CA GLY A 173 1.89 -17.32 -0.93
C GLY A 173 0.72 -16.34 -1.10
N PRO A 174 0.12 -15.85 0.00
CA PRO A 174 -1.05 -14.96 -0.03
C PRO A 174 -0.78 -13.56 -0.62
N TYR A 175 0.41 -13.32 -1.16
CA TYR A 175 0.90 -12.04 -1.66
C TYR A 175 1.08 -11.99 -3.19
N ALA A 176 0.75 -13.08 -3.90
CA ALA A 176 0.79 -13.19 -5.37
C ALA A 176 -0.38 -12.45 -6.08
#